data_AF-A0A932CVC8-F1
#
_entry.id   AF-A0A932CVC8-F1
#
_cell.length_a   1.000
_cell.length_b   1.000
_cell.length_c   1.000
_cell.angle_alpha   90.00
_cell.angle_beta   90.00
_cell.angle_gamma   90.00
#
_symmetry.space_group_name_H-M   'P 1'
#
loop_
_entity.id
_entity.type
_entity.pdbx_description
1 polymer ?
#
loop_
_entity_poly.entity_id
_entity_poly.type
_entity_poly.pdbx_seq_one_letter_code
_entity_poly.pdbx_strand_id
1 'polypeptide(L)'
;MIASIWDATEATPGPQASCEPFGGEGVGHSCGRAFAWRQDVTYRMIVRESAEDRWSIAMHDPTIGEEVLLGDIEVPSEWGRIRPPTAGFAEYYGLVASCGTIPHAVALLHAPSADGTAPTSVSASTYGACAAEATSTCSGPLCK
;
A
#
# COMPACT_ATOMS: atom_id res chain seq x y z
N MET A 1 -6.46 7.55 -3.37
CA MET A 1 -5.53 6.76 -2.53
C MET A 1 -6.32 6.10 -1.43
N ILE A 2 -5.95 4.88 -1.05
CA ILE A 2 -6.64 4.06 -0.04
C ILE A 2 -5.59 3.43 0.87
N ALA A 3 -5.93 3.23 2.14
CA ALA A 3 -5.17 2.42 3.07
C ALA A 3 -6.12 1.64 3.97
N SER A 4 -5.86 0.35 4.10
CA SER A 4 -6.74 -0.58 4.81
C SER A 4 -5.94 -1.40 5.80
N ILE A 5 -6.52 -1.65 6.97
CA ILE A 5 -5.99 -2.60 7.95
C ILE A 5 -7.09 -3.59 8.31
N TRP A 6 -6.80 -4.88 8.14
CA TRP A 6 -7.66 -5.99 8.60
C TRP A 6 -7.74 -6.02 10.12
N ASP A 7 -8.84 -6.53 10.66
CA ASP A 7 -9.12 -6.65 12.09
C ASP A 7 -9.03 -5.34 12.90
N ALA A 8 -8.93 -4.20 12.19
CA ALA A 8 -9.06 -2.89 12.79
C ALA A 8 -10.47 -2.70 13.37
N THR A 9 -10.55 -2.07 14.53
CA THR A 9 -11.80 -1.87 15.28
C THR A 9 -12.44 -0.52 14.97
N GLU A 10 -11.62 0.50 14.74
CA GLU A 10 -12.06 1.87 14.46
C GLU A 10 -11.08 2.58 13.52
N ALA A 11 -11.54 3.66 12.90
CA ALA A 11 -10.68 4.55 12.13
C ALA A 11 -11.17 5.99 12.16
N THR A 12 -10.23 6.93 12.21
CA THR A 12 -10.47 8.37 12.15
C THR A 12 -9.93 8.93 10.83
N PRO A 13 -10.77 9.57 10.00
CA PRO A 13 -10.34 10.10 8.71
C PRO A 13 -9.40 11.30 8.86
N GLY A 14 -8.40 11.36 7.98
CA GLY A 14 -7.63 12.57 7.76
C GLY A 14 -8.45 13.67 7.06
N PRO A 15 -7.91 14.89 6.93
CA PRO A 15 -8.61 15.99 6.26
C PRO A 15 -9.00 15.63 4.81
N GLN A 16 -10.29 15.79 4.49
CA GLN A 16 -10.90 15.45 3.19
C GLN A 16 -10.79 13.96 2.81
N ALA A 17 -10.48 13.10 3.78
CA ALA A 17 -10.58 11.65 3.64
C ALA A 17 -11.90 11.16 4.24
N SER A 18 -12.24 9.91 3.96
CA SER A 18 -13.32 9.17 4.60
C SER A 18 -12.78 7.81 5.05
N CYS A 19 -13.27 7.30 6.18
CA CYS A 19 -12.99 5.94 6.61
C CYS A 19 -14.29 5.15 6.75
N GLU A 20 -14.24 3.89 6.37
CA GLU A 20 -15.38 2.97 6.40
C GLU A 20 -14.93 1.55 6.71
N PRO A 21 -15.78 0.72 7.34
CA PRO A 21 -15.49 -0.70 7.50
C PRO A 21 -15.51 -1.40 6.14
N PHE A 22 -14.65 -2.42 5.96
CA PHE A 22 -14.66 -3.29 4.79
C PHE A 22 -14.93 -4.75 5.15
N GLY A 23 -15.30 -5.55 4.13
CA GLY A 23 -15.64 -6.97 4.24
C GLY A 23 -15.20 -7.78 3.00
N GLY A 24 -15.58 -9.06 2.95
CA GLY A 24 -15.44 -9.93 1.77
C GLY A 24 -14.18 -10.82 1.80
N GLU A 25 -12.99 -10.21 1.87
CA GLU A 25 -11.69 -10.90 1.95
C GLU A 25 -11.11 -10.88 3.37
N GLY A 26 -12.00 -10.79 4.36
CA GLY A 26 -11.70 -10.44 5.75
C GLY A 26 -12.50 -9.20 6.15
N VAL A 27 -12.26 -8.69 7.36
CA VAL A 27 -12.94 -7.51 7.90
C VAL A 27 -11.91 -6.52 8.43
N GLY A 28 -12.27 -5.24 8.50
CA GLY A 28 -11.40 -4.21 9.06
C GLY A 28 -11.86 -2.80 8.66
N HIS A 29 -10.95 -1.84 8.67
CA HIS A 29 -11.22 -0.45 8.27
C HIS A 29 -10.34 -0.01 7.11
N SER A 30 -10.94 0.78 6.23
CA SER A 30 -10.29 1.42 5.09
C SER A 30 -10.47 2.93 5.18
N CYS A 31 -9.41 3.68 4.97
CA CYS A 31 -9.41 5.13 4.84
C CYS A 31 -8.98 5.53 3.44
N GLY A 32 -9.74 6.41 2.81
CA GLY A 32 -9.52 6.82 1.43
C GLY A 32 -9.71 8.31 1.21
N ARG A 33 -8.93 8.86 0.29
CA ARG A 33 -9.11 10.22 -0.23
C ARG A 33 -9.01 10.19 -1.75
N ALA A 34 -9.97 10.85 -2.40
CA ALA A 34 -9.90 11.10 -3.84
C ALA A 34 -8.62 11.90 -4.14
N PHE A 35 -7.80 11.37 -5.05
CA PHE A 35 -6.50 11.95 -5.36
C PHE A 35 -6.20 11.78 -6.84
N ALA A 36 -5.98 12.90 -7.53
CA ALA A 36 -5.63 12.94 -8.94
C ALA A 36 -4.14 12.64 -9.10
N TRP A 37 -3.78 11.35 -8.95
CA TRP A 37 -2.42 10.88 -9.14
C TRP A 37 -1.94 11.16 -10.57
N ARG A 38 -0.63 11.29 -10.73
CA ARG A 38 0.02 11.58 -12.01
C ARG A 38 0.97 10.45 -12.37
N GLN A 39 0.97 10.08 -13.64
CA GLN A 39 1.97 9.16 -14.19
C GLN A 39 3.37 9.72 -14.00
N ASP A 40 4.35 8.83 -13.86
CA ASP A 40 5.78 9.14 -13.71
C ASP A 40 6.13 10.04 -12.50
N VAL A 41 5.28 10.05 -11.47
CA VAL A 41 5.55 10.69 -10.19
C VAL A 41 5.78 9.65 -9.11
N THR A 42 6.90 9.75 -8.40
CA THR A 42 7.18 8.91 -7.23
C THR A 42 6.45 9.46 -6.02
N TYR A 43 5.40 8.75 -5.61
CA TYR A 43 4.70 8.99 -4.36
C TYR A 43 5.32 8.16 -3.24
N ARG A 44 5.37 8.71 -2.02
CA ARG A 44 5.82 7.97 -0.84
C ARG A 44 4.64 7.67 0.07
N MET A 45 4.32 6.39 0.24
CA MET A 45 3.42 5.94 1.30
C MET A 45 4.18 5.89 2.61
N ILE A 46 3.53 6.34 3.68
CA ILE A 46 4.14 6.47 5.00
C ILE A 46 3.18 5.86 6.02
N VAL A 47 3.69 4.92 6.81
CA VAL A 47 2.96 4.29 7.90
C VAL A 47 3.70 4.59 9.20
N ARG A 48 2.99 5.06 10.22
CA ARG A 48 3.55 5.39 11.53
C ARG A 48 2.71 4.78 12.63
N GLU A 49 3.37 4.25 13.64
CA GLU A 49 2.74 4.02 14.95
C GLU A 49 2.51 5.39 15.59
N SER A 50 1.25 5.85 15.64
CA SER A 50 0.88 7.13 16.25
C SER A 50 0.50 6.99 17.73
N ALA A 51 0.10 5.78 18.13
CA ALA A 51 -0.05 5.32 19.50
C ALA A 51 0.15 3.80 19.55
N GLU A 52 0.16 3.21 20.75
CA GLU A 52 0.34 1.76 20.98
C GLU A 52 -0.65 0.89 20.18
N ASP A 53 -1.87 1.37 20.00
CA ASP A 53 -3.00 0.72 19.34
C ASP A 53 -3.40 1.43 18.03
N ARG A 54 -2.53 2.27 17.46
CA ARG A 54 -2.95 3.14 16.35
C ARG A 54 -1.87 3.40 15.34
N TRP A 55 -2.22 3.20 14.07
CA TRP A 55 -1.33 3.47 12.94
C TRP A 55 -1.89 4.61 12.08
N SER A 56 -1.11 5.69 11.91
CA SER A 56 -1.36 6.72 10.91
C SER A 56 -0.85 6.27 9.55
N ILE A 57 -1.66 6.43 8.51
CA ILE A 57 -1.23 6.23 7.13
C ILE A 57 -1.38 7.53 6.34
N ALA A 58 -0.28 7.95 5.72
CA ALA A 58 -0.20 9.16 4.90
C ALA A 58 0.49 8.89 3.57
N MET A 59 0.34 9.82 2.65
CA MET A 59 1.00 9.84 1.35
C MET A 59 1.70 11.18 1.16
N HIS A 60 2.91 11.15 0.62
CA HIS A 60 3.62 12.35 0.19
C HIS A 60 3.71 12.41 -1.34
N ASP A 61 3.14 13.48 -1.91
CA ASP A 61 3.35 13.91 -3.28
C ASP A 61 4.50 14.94 -3.26
N PRO A 62 5.55 14.78 -4.09
CA PRO A 62 6.72 15.67 -4.06
C PRO A 62 6.42 17.13 -4.42
N THR A 63 5.23 17.44 -4.95
CA THR A 63 4.78 18.79 -5.28
C THR A 63 3.89 19.42 -4.21
N ILE A 64 3.49 18.64 -3.20
CA ILE A 64 2.74 19.10 -2.04
C ILE A 64 3.72 19.18 -0.87
N GLY A 65 3.86 20.37 -0.27
CA GLY A 65 4.82 20.58 0.82
C GLY A 65 4.51 19.78 2.09
N GLU A 66 3.25 19.37 2.26
CA GLU A 66 2.76 18.62 3.41
C GLU A 66 2.36 17.19 3.02
N GLU A 67 2.33 16.30 4.02
CA GLU A 67 1.80 14.95 3.84
C GLU A 67 0.27 14.96 3.77
N VAL A 68 -0.27 14.13 2.90
CA VAL A 68 -1.70 13.86 2.80
C VAL A 68 -2.04 12.71 3.74
N LEU A 69 -2.52 13.04 4.95
CA LEU A 69 -3.04 12.06 5.89
C LEU A 69 -4.31 11.41 5.33
N LEU A 70 -4.32 10.08 5.22
CA LEU A 70 -5.50 9.30 4.82
C LEU A 70 -6.35 9.00 6.06
N GLY A 71 -5.72 8.58 7.15
CA GLY A 71 -6.39 8.37 8.42
C GLY A 71 -5.50 7.74 9.47
N ASP A 72 -6.05 7.67 10.67
CA ASP A 72 -5.53 6.95 11.82
C ASP A 72 -6.43 5.74 12.08
N ILE A 73 -5.86 4.53 12.01
CA ILE A 73 -6.60 3.29 12.11
C ILE A 73 -6.20 2.58 13.41
N GLU A 74 -7.19 2.22 14.22
CA GLU A 74 -7.02 1.51 15.48
C GLU A 74 -6.81 0.02 15.21
N VAL A 75 -5.77 -0.54 15.82
CA VAL A 75 -5.35 -1.93 15.68
C VAL A 75 -5.26 -2.56 17.08
N PRO A 76 -5.37 -3.90 17.21
CA PRO A 76 -5.14 -4.56 18.48
C PRO A 76 -3.75 -4.20 19.05
N SER A 77 -3.69 -3.83 20.34
CA SER A 77 -2.47 -3.30 20.97
C SER A 77 -1.30 -4.29 20.98
N GLU A 78 -1.56 -5.58 20.82
CA GLU A 78 -0.54 -6.62 20.72
C GLU A 78 0.18 -6.70 19.36
N TRP A 79 -0.30 -6.01 18.33
CA TRP A 79 0.30 -6.07 16.99
C TRP A 79 1.68 -5.42 16.95
N GLY A 80 1.85 -4.30 17.65
CA GLY A 80 3.11 -3.55 17.69
C GLY A 80 3.52 -3.01 16.32
N ARG A 81 4.73 -3.36 15.86
CA ARG A 81 5.36 -2.80 14.64
C ARG A 81 5.23 -3.73 13.43
N ILE A 82 5.33 -3.14 12.24
CA ILE A 82 5.44 -3.87 10.96
C ILE A 82 6.65 -4.81 11.00
N ARG A 83 6.43 -6.08 10.64
CA ARG A 83 7.47 -7.12 10.58
C ARG A 83 7.69 -7.58 9.15
N PRO A 84 8.91 -8.00 8.76
CA PRO A 84 9.14 -8.66 7.49
C PRO A 84 8.45 -10.05 7.45
N PRO A 85 8.08 -10.53 6.26
CA PRO A 85 8.25 -9.88 4.95
C PRO A 85 7.20 -8.79 4.70
N THR A 86 7.55 -7.81 3.86
CA THR A 86 6.64 -6.78 3.35
C THR A 86 6.73 -6.78 1.83
N ALA A 87 5.60 -6.62 1.15
CA ALA A 87 5.53 -6.62 -0.30
C ALA A 87 4.72 -5.43 -0.81
N GLY A 88 5.12 -4.90 -1.96
CA GLY A 88 4.23 -4.15 -2.83
C GLY A 88 3.81 -5.05 -3.98
N PHE A 89 2.62 -4.83 -4.53
CA PHE A 89 2.11 -5.58 -5.66
C PHE A 89 1.36 -4.66 -6.62
N ALA A 90 1.22 -5.10 -7.87
CA ALA A 90 0.34 -4.49 -8.85
C ALA A 90 -0.73 -5.51 -9.21
N GLU A 91 -1.98 -5.10 -9.13
CA GLU A 91 -3.13 -5.97 -9.35
C GLU A 91 -4.10 -5.33 -10.35
N TYR A 92 -4.63 -6.16 -11.24
CA TYR A 92 -5.83 -5.83 -12.00
C TYR A 92 -7.04 -6.46 -11.30
N TYR A 93 -7.86 -5.64 -10.67
CA TYR A 93 -9.03 -6.07 -9.88
C TYR A 93 -10.33 -6.11 -10.69
N GLY A 94 -10.29 -5.73 -11.97
CA GLY A 94 -11.47 -5.73 -12.84
C GLY A 94 -11.83 -7.13 -13.34
N LEU A 95 -13.08 -7.30 -13.79
CA LEU A 95 -13.48 -8.50 -14.52
C LEU A 95 -12.85 -8.48 -15.93
N VAL A 96 -12.32 -9.63 -16.35
CA VAL A 96 -11.79 -9.86 -17.70
C VAL A 96 -12.34 -11.17 -18.26
N ALA A 97 -12.45 -11.26 -19.60
CA ALA A 97 -12.81 -12.51 -20.27
C ALA A 97 -11.66 -13.53 -20.25
N SER A 98 -10.42 -13.05 -20.30
CA SER A 98 -9.20 -13.86 -20.20
C SER A 98 -8.01 -13.00 -19.78
N CYS A 99 -6.92 -13.63 -19.30
CA CYS A 99 -5.72 -12.93 -18.88
C CYS A 99 -5.12 -12.03 -19.98
N GLY A 100 -5.16 -12.47 -21.24
CA GLY A 100 -4.67 -11.67 -22.38
C GLY A 100 -5.52 -10.44 -22.73
N THR A 101 -6.65 -10.23 -22.06
CA THR A 101 -7.48 -9.02 -22.21
C THR A 101 -7.23 -7.98 -21.11
N ILE A 102 -6.35 -8.28 -20.15
CA ILE A 102 -5.94 -7.31 -19.13
C ILE A 102 -5.19 -6.17 -19.83
N PRO A 103 -5.61 -4.91 -19.67
CA PRO A 103 -4.89 -3.78 -20.24
C PRO A 103 -3.45 -3.72 -19.74
N HIS A 104 -2.53 -3.36 -20.63
CA HIS A 104 -1.13 -3.18 -20.26
C HIS A 104 -1.00 -2.08 -19.20
N ALA A 105 -0.34 -2.41 -18.09
CA ALA A 105 -0.01 -1.49 -17.01
C ALA A 105 1.41 -1.75 -16.52
N VAL A 106 2.08 -0.71 -16.05
CA VAL A 106 3.42 -0.78 -15.47
C VAL A 106 3.39 -0.08 -14.12
N ALA A 107 3.95 -0.73 -13.11
CA ALA A 107 4.15 -0.15 -11.79
C ALA A 107 5.63 -0.25 -11.41
N LEU A 108 6.21 0.85 -10.95
CA LEU A 108 7.52 0.87 -10.32
C LEU A 108 7.31 0.93 -8.81
N LEU A 109 7.85 -0.07 -8.10
CA LEU A 109 7.81 -0.15 -6.65
C LEU A 109 9.24 -0.03 -6.12
N HIS A 110 9.45 0.91 -5.20
CA HIS A 110 10.74 1.07 -4.53
C HIS A 110 10.79 0.20 -3.27
N ALA A 111 12.00 -0.20 -2.90
CA ALA A 111 12.24 -0.84 -1.61
C ALA A 111 11.77 0.08 -0.47
N PRO A 112 10.98 -0.42 0.50
CA PRO A 112 10.56 0.38 1.64
C PRO A 112 11.76 0.71 2.54
N SER A 113 11.56 1.60 3.50
CA SER A 113 12.51 1.80 4.61
C SER A 113 11.73 1.84 5.92
N ALA A 114 12.26 1.24 6.98
CA ALA A 114 11.71 1.32 8.32
C ALA A 114 12.66 2.14 9.21
N ASP A 115 12.19 3.26 9.74
CA ASP A 115 12.99 4.17 10.58
C ASP A 115 14.36 4.55 9.96
N GLY A 116 14.38 4.80 8.65
CA GLY A 116 15.59 5.11 7.89
C GLY A 116 16.48 3.91 7.54
N THR A 117 16.10 2.70 7.97
CA THR A 117 16.81 1.46 7.66
C THR A 117 16.26 0.83 6.39
N ALA A 118 17.14 0.58 5.41
CA ALA A 118 16.81 -0.12 4.18
C ALA A 118 16.68 -1.64 4.40
N PRO A 119 15.90 -2.37 3.57
CA PRO A 119 15.82 -3.82 3.64
C PRO A 119 17.16 -4.46 3.24
N THR A 120 17.38 -5.68 3.72
CA THR A 120 18.59 -6.47 3.45
C THR A 120 18.54 -7.20 2.11
N SER A 121 17.34 -7.36 1.53
CA SER A 121 17.11 -7.93 0.21
C SER A 121 15.71 -7.57 -0.29
N VAL A 122 15.58 -7.52 -1.61
CA VAL A 122 14.30 -7.46 -2.33
C VAL A 122 14.32 -8.48 -3.46
N SER A 123 13.15 -9.00 -3.80
CA SER A 123 12.95 -9.84 -4.97
C SER A 123 11.64 -9.45 -5.64
N ALA A 124 11.49 -9.81 -6.91
CA ALA A 124 10.26 -9.61 -7.66
C ALA A 124 9.85 -10.92 -8.30
N SER A 125 8.56 -11.22 -8.24
CA SER A 125 7.97 -12.40 -8.87
C SER A 125 6.55 -12.08 -9.33
N THR A 126 6.09 -12.82 -10.32
CA THR A 126 4.69 -12.83 -10.76
C THR A 126 3.92 -13.91 -9.99
N TYR A 127 2.68 -13.64 -9.61
CA TYR A 127 1.81 -14.61 -8.94
C TYR A 127 0.36 -14.49 -9.45
N GLY A 128 -0.49 -15.45 -9.05
CA GLY A 128 -1.91 -15.48 -9.40
C GLY A 128 -2.22 -16.19 -10.71
N ALA A 129 -3.51 -16.25 -11.05
CA ALA A 129 -4.01 -17.01 -12.21
C ALA A 129 -3.46 -16.53 -13.55
N CYS A 130 -3.12 -15.24 -13.65
CA CYS A 130 -2.60 -14.61 -14.87
C CYS A 130 -1.08 -14.38 -14.85
N ALA A 131 -0.34 -15.06 -13.96
CA ALA A 131 1.11 -14.84 -13.81
C ALA A 131 1.90 -15.03 -15.12
N ALA A 132 1.45 -15.92 -16.01
CA ALA A 132 2.09 -16.18 -17.30
C ALA A 132 2.00 -15.00 -18.29
N GLU A 133 1.06 -14.08 -18.10
CA GLU A 133 0.89 -12.87 -18.94
C GLU A 133 1.61 -11.66 -18.34
N ALA A 134 2.22 -11.80 -17.17
CA ALA A 134 2.92 -10.73 -16.47
C ALA A 134 4.43 -10.89 -16.59
N THR A 135 5.15 -9.79 -16.40
CA THR A 135 6.60 -9.81 -16.21
C THR A 135 6.93 -8.97 -14.99
N SER A 136 7.88 -9.45 -14.19
CA SER A 136 8.43 -8.70 -13.08
C SER A 136 9.94 -8.65 -13.24
N THR A 137 10.53 -7.49 -12.92
CA THR A 137 11.98 -7.33 -12.88
C THR A 137 12.34 -6.62 -11.60
N CYS A 138 13.51 -6.96 -11.09
CA CYS A 138 14.08 -6.33 -9.92
C CYS A 138 15.49 -5.88 -10.28
N SER A 139 15.87 -4.69 -9.83
CA SER A 139 17.14 -4.06 -10.18
C SER A 139 17.75 -3.36 -8.96
N GLY A 140 19.06 -3.12 -9.03
CA GLY A 140 19.82 -2.48 -7.96
C GLY A 140 20.47 -3.48 -6.99
N PRO A 141 21.26 -2.96 -6.03
CA PRO A 141 22.18 -3.76 -5.21
C PRO A 141 21.49 -4.68 -4.19
N LEU A 142 20.20 -4.43 -3.89
CA LEU A 142 19.42 -5.24 -2.95
C LEU A 142 18.70 -6.40 -3.63
N CYS A 143 18.71 -6.46 -4.97
CA CYS A 143 18.02 -7.49 -5.72
C CYS A 143 18.73 -8.85 -5.59
N LYS A 144 18.00 -9.87 -5.13
CA LYS A 144 18.52 -11.23 -4.95
C LYS A 144 17.62 -12.28 -5.61
#